data_AF-A0A7W5CE65-F1
#
_entry.id   AF-A0A7W5CE65-F1
#
_cell.length_a   1.000
_cell.length_b   1.000
_cell.length_c   1.000
_cell.angle_alpha   90.00
_cell.angle_beta   90.00
_cell.angle_gamma   90.00
#
_symmetry.space_group_name_H-M   'P 1'
#
loop_
_entity.id
_entity.type
_entity.pdbx_description
1 polymer ?
#
loop_
_entity_poly.entity_id
_entity_poly.type
_entity_poly.pdbx_seq_one_letter_code
_entity_poly.pdbx_strand_id
1 'polypeptide(L)'
;MADNKYPENYLEHYIVSFSSTGQTPDKIGFENLARLYIDIEGSGTFSELVKEIQLIKENDDWSYFDEIVRDFEIKDLSTNKLKEMADVAITVFMEMT
;
A
#
# COMPACT_ATOMS: atom_id res chain seq x y z
N MET A 1 19.45 -15.26 3.03
CA MET A 1 18.16 -14.58 3.04
C MET A 1 18.21 -13.62 1.87
N ALA A 2 17.22 -13.60 0.98
CA ALA A 2 17.23 -12.66 -0.13
C ALA A 2 17.30 -11.23 0.43
N ASP A 3 18.18 -10.40 -0.12
CA ASP A 3 18.21 -8.98 0.19
C ASP A 3 16.84 -8.41 -0.19
N ASN A 4 16.07 -8.00 0.81
CA ASN A 4 14.78 -7.40 0.58
C ASN A 4 14.99 -6.03 -0.06
N LYS A 5 14.47 -5.85 -1.28
CA LYS A 5 14.60 -4.59 -2.05
C LYS A 5 14.02 -3.40 -1.30
N TYR A 6 13.05 -3.65 -0.42
CA TYR A 6 12.39 -2.69 0.45
C TYR A 6 12.55 -3.13 1.91
N PRO A 7 13.64 -2.78 2.60
CA PRO A 7 13.98 -3.37 3.90
C PRO A 7 12.94 -3.11 5.00
N GLU A 8 12.17 -2.02 4.88
CA GLU A 8 11.14 -1.62 5.85
C GLU A 8 9.73 -2.13 5.51
N ASN A 9 9.50 -2.61 4.27
CA ASN A 9 8.27 -3.28 3.85
C ASN A 9 6.95 -2.52 4.10
N TYR A 10 6.93 -1.18 4.03
CA TYR A 10 5.71 -0.43 4.35
C TYR A 10 4.55 -0.77 3.41
N LEU A 11 4.79 -0.81 2.10
CA LEU A 11 3.76 -1.13 1.11
C LEU A 11 3.36 -2.61 1.19
N GLU A 12 4.29 -3.52 1.46
CA GLU A 12 3.97 -4.93 1.70
C GLU A 12 3.03 -5.06 2.91
N HIS A 13 3.36 -4.43 4.04
CA HIS A 13 2.54 -4.41 5.23
C HIS A 13 1.16 -3.78 4.97
N TYR A 14 1.11 -2.73 4.16
CA TYR A 14 -0.14 -2.08 3.75
C TYR A 14 -1.02 -2.99 2.88
N ILE A 15 -0.43 -3.72 1.94
CA ILE A 15 -1.11 -4.75 1.12
C ILE A 15 -1.67 -5.88 2.00
N VAL A 16 -0.90 -6.36 2.97
CA VAL A 16 -1.35 -7.40 3.91
C VAL A 16 -2.43 -6.87 4.85
N SER A 17 -2.38 -5.59 5.21
CA SER A 17 -3.44 -4.94 5.99
C SER A 17 -4.75 -4.88 5.18
N PHE A 18 -4.67 -4.61 3.88
CA PHE A 18 -5.86 -4.65 3.01
C PHE A 18 -6.55 -6.02 3.05
N SER A 19 -5.79 -7.12 2.91
CA SER A 19 -6.36 -8.47 2.94
C SER A 19 -6.98 -8.85 4.29
N SER A 20 -6.49 -8.23 5.37
CA SER A 20 -6.95 -8.51 6.75
C SER A 20 -8.13 -7.66 7.21
N THR A 21 -8.44 -6.56 6.52
CA THR A 21 -9.44 -5.56 6.95
C THR A 21 -10.80 -5.71 6.28
N GLY A 22 -10.92 -6.53 5.23
CA GLY A 22 -12.18 -6.76 4.52
C GLY A 22 -12.67 -5.55 3.70
N GLN A 23 -11.80 -4.59 3.42
CA GLN A 23 -12.12 -3.44 2.57
C GLN A 23 -12.34 -3.89 1.11
N THR A 24 -13.13 -3.11 0.38
CA THR A 24 -13.36 -3.36 -1.05
C THR A 24 -12.20 -2.84 -1.91
N PRO A 25 -11.88 -3.48 -3.05
CA PRO A 25 -10.82 -3.07 -3.97
C PRO A 25 -11.25 -1.88 -4.86
N ASP A 26 -11.81 -0.85 -4.23
CA ASP A 26 -12.26 0.38 -4.88
C ASP A 26 -11.77 1.60 -4.10
N LYS A 27 -11.92 2.77 -4.71
CA LYS A 27 -11.48 4.04 -4.11
C LYS A 27 -11.98 4.25 -2.67
N ILE A 28 -13.24 3.92 -2.37
CA ILE A 28 -13.80 4.13 -1.02
C ILE A 28 -13.16 3.15 -0.03
N GLY A 29 -13.02 1.88 -0.42
CA GLY A 29 -12.34 0.88 0.39
C GLY A 29 -10.87 1.24 0.66
N PHE A 30 -10.17 1.78 -0.33
CA PHE A 30 -8.78 2.24 -0.17
C PHE A 30 -8.67 3.50 0.70
N GLU A 31 -9.61 4.44 0.62
CA GLU A 31 -9.65 5.60 1.52
C GLU A 31 -9.88 5.17 2.98
N ASN A 32 -10.80 4.21 3.18
CA ASN A 32 -11.05 3.63 4.49
C ASN A 32 -9.83 2.89 5.03
N LEU A 33 -9.14 2.12 4.17
CA LEU A 33 -7.89 1.44 4.53
C LEU A 33 -6.83 2.45 4.98
N ALA A 34 -6.60 3.52 4.21
CA ALA A 34 -5.60 4.53 4.54
C ALA A 34 -5.86 5.15 5.92
N ARG A 35 -7.11 5.55 6.18
CA ARG A 35 -7.53 6.13 7.48
C ARG A 35 -7.35 5.13 8.62
N LEU A 36 -7.80 3.89 8.43
CA LEU A 36 -7.66 2.82 9.43
C LEU A 36 -6.18 2.53 9.72
N TYR A 37 -5.34 2.52 8.69
CA TYR A 37 -3.91 2.29 8.84
C TYR A 37 -3.25 3.43 9.63
N ILE A 38 -3.62 4.69 9.38
CA ILE A 38 -3.17 5.84 10.18
C ILE A 38 -3.61 5.68 11.65
N ASP A 39 -4.85 5.26 11.89
CA ASP A 39 -5.40 5.10 13.24
C ASP A 39 -4.66 3.99 14.04
N ILE A 40 -4.17 2.95 13.36
CA ILE A 40 -3.46 1.82 13.98
C ILE A 40 -1.96 2.08 14.10
N GLU A 41 -1.30 2.45 13.00
CA GLU A 41 0.16 2.53 12.89
C GLU A 41 0.71 3.94 13.15
N GLY A 42 -0.16 4.94 13.10
CA GLY A 42 0.18 6.35 13.27
C GLY A 42 0.61 7.06 11.98
N SER A 43 0.48 8.39 11.99
CA SER A 43 0.79 9.25 10.84
C SER A 43 2.27 9.23 10.43
N GLY A 44 3.19 8.96 11.35
CA GLY A 44 4.62 8.80 11.05
C GLY A 44 4.87 7.61 10.14
N THR A 45 4.35 6.44 10.50
CA THR A 45 4.43 5.21 9.69
C THR A 45 3.74 5.40 8.34
N PHE A 46 2.58 6.06 8.32
CA PHE A 46 1.89 6.37 7.07
C PHE A 46 2.70 7.31 6.17
N SER A 47 3.46 8.26 6.74
CA SER A 47 4.36 9.11 5.96
C SER A 47 5.49 8.32 5.31
N GLU A 48 6.08 7.35 6.01
CA GLU A 48 7.12 6.47 5.44
C GLU A 48 6.56 5.57 4.32
N LEU A 49 5.36 5.02 4.50
CA LEU A 49 4.63 4.32 3.43
C LEU A 49 4.49 5.19 2.17
N VAL A 50 4.07 6.45 2.33
CA VAL A 50 3.88 7.35 1.18
C VAL A 50 5.20 7.65 0.47
N LYS A 51 6.31 7.81 1.21
CA LYS A 51 7.65 7.96 0.61
C LYS A 51 8.07 6.72 -0.17
N GLU A 52 7.82 5.53 0.38
CA GLU A 52 8.13 4.27 -0.31
C GLU A 52 7.30 4.13 -1.58
N ILE A 53 5.99 4.43 -1.54
CA ILE A 53 5.10 4.45 -2.71
C ILE A 53 5.65 5.39 -3.79
N GLN A 54 6.10 6.58 -3.42
CA GLN A 54 6.67 7.55 -4.37
C GLN A 54 7.93 6.98 -5.05
N LEU A 55 8.84 6.37 -4.29
CA LEU A 55 10.03 5.73 -4.84
C LEU A 55 9.70 4.57 -5.79
N ILE A 56 8.70 3.76 -5.48
CA ILE A 56 8.22 2.67 -6.35
C ILE A 56 7.69 3.23 -7.66
N LYS A 57 6.90 4.31 -7.57
CA LYS A 57 6.31 4.98 -8.73
C LYS A 57 7.37 5.61 -9.63
N GLU A 58 8.38 6.23 -9.05
CA GLU A 58 9.52 6.82 -9.78
C GLU A 58 10.35 5.75 -10.52
N ASN A 59 10.50 4.57 -9.93
CA ASN A 59 11.29 3.47 -10.50
C ASN A 59 10.47 2.46 -11.33
N ASP A 60 9.15 2.64 -11.44
CA ASP A 60 8.19 1.71 -12.04
C ASP A 60 8.28 0.27 -11.50
N ASP A 61 8.57 0.13 -10.20
CA ASP A 61 8.94 -1.15 -9.58
C ASP A 61 7.75 -1.97 -9.05
N TRP A 62 6.62 -1.92 -9.76
CA TRP A 62 5.38 -2.53 -9.29
C TRP A 62 5.38 -4.06 -9.34
N SER A 63 6.25 -4.65 -10.16
CA SER A 63 6.32 -6.11 -10.33
C SER A 63 6.68 -6.83 -9.04
N TYR A 64 7.53 -6.24 -8.20
CA TYR A 64 7.89 -6.80 -6.89
C TYR A 64 6.65 -6.98 -6.00
N PHE A 65 5.76 -5.98 -5.98
CA PHE A 65 4.55 -6.02 -5.17
C PHE A 65 3.42 -6.82 -5.80
N ASP A 66 3.41 -6.99 -7.14
CA ASP A 66 2.49 -7.91 -7.80
C ASP A 66 2.77 -9.38 -7.41
N GLU A 67 4.04 -9.73 -7.22
CA GLU A 67 4.45 -11.04 -6.68
C GLU A 67 3.93 -11.25 -5.26
N ILE A 68 4.11 -10.25 -4.38
CA ILE A 68 3.58 -10.27 -3.00
C ILE A 68 2.05 -10.50 -3.01
N VAL A 69 1.30 -9.75 -3.81
CA VAL A 69 -0.16 -9.90 -3.90
C VAL A 69 -0.54 -11.33 -4.29
N ARG A 70 0.20 -11.96 -5.21
CA ARG A 70 -0.04 -13.35 -5.62
C ARG A 70 0.32 -14.34 -4.53
N ASP A 71 1.45 -14.14 -3.85
CA ASP A 71 1.94 -15.01 -2.78
C ASP A 71 0.98 -15.02 -1.58
N PHE A 72 0.33 -13.89 -1.29
CA PHE A 72 -0.73 -13.77 -0.29
C PHE A 72 -2.13 -14.12 -0.82
N GLU A 73 -2.25 -14.60 -2.05
CA GLU A 73 -3.50 -14.97 -2.73
C GLU A 73 -4.59 -13.88 -2.71
N ILE A 74 -4.21 -12.60 -2.79
CA ILE A 74 -5.13 -11.45 -2.74
C ILE A 74 -5.77 -11.27 -4.12
N LYS A 75 -6.83 -12.03 -4.38
CA LYS A 75 -7.47 -12.17 -5.71
C LYS A 75 -7.98 -10.86 -6.32
N ASP A 76 -8.34 -9.89 -5.48
CA ASP A 76 -9.03 -8.68 -5.91
C ASP A 76 -8.11 -7.47 -6.11
N LEU A 77 -6.79 -7.65 -5.91
CA LEU A 77 -5.80 -6.57 -5.96
C LEU A 77 -4.85 -6.73 -7.16
N SER A 78 -5.38 -6.63 -8.38
CA SER A 78 -4.54 -6.58 -9.60
C SER A 78 -3.50 -5.44 -9.52
N THR A 79 -2.44 -5.49 -10.33
CA THR A 79 -1.43 -4.40 -10.41
C THR A 79 -2.07 -3.01 -10.60
N ASN A 80 -3.13 -2.88 -11.39
CA ASN A 80 -3.83 -1.62 -11.57
C ASN A 80 -4.54 -1.15 -10.29
N LYS A 81 -5.09 -2.10 -9.52
CA LYS A 81 -5.72 -1.82 -8.23
C LYS A 81 -4.69 -1.49 -7.15
N LEU A 82 -3.53 -2.12 -7.18
CA LEU A 82 -2.40 -1.74 -6.34
C LEU A 82 -1.96 -0.29 -6.59
N LYS A 83 -1.84 0.10 -7.87
CA LYS A 83 -1.53 1.49 -8.25
C LYS A 83 -2.62 2.47 -7.80
N GLU A 84 -3.90 2.11 -7.97
CA GLU A 84 -5.04 2.91 -7.47
C GLU A 84 -4.99 3.09 -5.95
N MET A 85 -4.76 2.00 -5.20
CA MET A 85 -4.63 2.03 -3.75
C MET A 85 -3.47 2.93 -3.29
N ALA A 86 -2.34 2.87 -4.00
CA ALA A 86 -1.18 3.71 -3.73
C ALA A 86 -1.45 5.20 -4.00
N ASP A 87 -2.13 5.53 -5.10
CA ASP A 87 -2.53 6.89 -5.43
C ASP A 87 -3.54 7.46 -4.41
N VAL A 88 -4.45 6.62 -3.90
CA VAL A 88 -5.37 7.01 -2.82
C VAL A 88 -4.61 7.30 -1.52
N ALA A 89 -3.64 6.46 -1.13
CA ALA A 89 -2.83 6.70 0.06
C ALA A 89 -2.07 8.03 -0.01
N ILE A 90 -1.47 8.34 -1.17
CA ILE A 90 -0.83 9.65 -1.42
C ILE A 90 -1.85 10.80 -1.26
N THR A 91 -3.04 10.65 -1.84
CA THR A 91 -4.09 11.67 -1.77
C THR A 91 -4.50 11.94 -0.32
N VAL A 92 -4.78 10.89 0.44
CA VAL A 92 -5.14 10.99 1.87
C VAL A 92 -4.03 11.68 2.66
N PHE A 93 -2.76 11.38 2.40
CA PHE A 93 -1.64 12.05 3.05
C PHE A 93 -1.60 13.55 2.75
N MET A 94 -1.80 13.95 1.49
CA MET A 94 -1.83 15.37 1.10
C MET A 94 -3.00 16.13 1.73
N GLU A 95 -4.14 15.48 1.97
CA GLU A 95 -5.28 16.10 2.65
C GLU A 95 -5.05 16.32 4.16
N MET A 96 -4.08 15.62 4.75
CA MET A 96 -3.72 15.76 6.17
C MET A 96 -2.72 16.89 6.43
N THR A 97 -1.99 17.34 5.41
CA THR A 97 -0.92 18.36 5.49
C THR A 97 -1.43 19.75 5.15
#